data_AF-A0A660T152-F1
#
_entry.id   AF-A0A660T152-F1
#
_cell.length_a   1.000
_cell.length_b   1.000
_cell.length_c   1.000
_cell.angle_alpha   90.00
_cell.angle_beta   90.00
_cell.angle_gamma   90.00
#
_symmetry.space_group_name_H-M   'P 1'
#
loop_
_entity.id
_entity.type
_entity.pdbx_description
1 polymer ?
#
loop_
_entity_poly.entity_id
_entity_poly.type
_entity_poly.pdbx_seq_one_letter_code
_entity_poly.pdbx_strand_id
1 'polypeptide(L)' 'REDKLEELIQKPEKVEKIPESALRRVPTVGPDTILEDMFSIVTENQYPVPVVDENNKFLGVVTTDQIFESITPMEGESNV' A
#
# COMPACT_ATOMS: atom_id res chain seq x y z
N ARG A 1 13.75 -5.46 6.00
CA ARG A 1 13.16 -6.44 6.95
C ARG A 1 13.07 -5.71 8.27
N GLU A 2 11.91 -5.74 8.94
CA GLU A 2 11.57 -4.89 10.09
C GLU A 2 12.67 -4.86 11.16
N ASP A 3 13.35 -5.99 11.36
CA ASP A 3 14.53 -6.14 12.21
C ASP A 3 15.59 -5.04 12.02
N LYS A 4 15.82 -4.59 10.78
CA LYS A 4 16.79 -3.53 10.47
C LYS A 4 16.29 -2.15 10.89
N LEU A 5 14.99 -1.91 10.83
CA LEU A 5 14.40 -0.64 11.24
C LEU A 5 14.36 -0.55 12.76
N GLU A 6 14.03 -1.65 13.43
CA GLU A 6 14.11 -1.77 14.90
C GLU A 6 15.54 -1.54 15.41
N GLU A 7 16.54 -2.11 14.73
CA GLU A 7 17.95 -1.88 15.06
C GLU A 7 18.34 -0.39 14.94
N LEU A 8 17.82 0.32 13.94
CA LEU A 8 18.09 1.75 13.75
C LEU A 8 17.44 2.61 14.84
N ILE A 9 16.27 2.23 15.33
CA ILE A 9 15.57 2.95 16.41
C ILE A 9 16.29 2.76 17.75
N GLN A 10 16.88 1.58 17.99
CA GLN A 10 17.59 1.27 19.24
C GLN A 10 18.97 1.93 19.33
N LYS A 11 19.55 2.41 18.22
CA LYS A 11 20.85 3.07 18.23
C LYS A 11 20.72 4.46 18.88
N PRO A 12 21.63 4.83 19.80
CA PRO A 12 21.61 6.13 20.46
C PRO A 12 22.02 7.29 19.53
N GLU A 13 22.61 6.97 18.37
CA GLU A 13 23.06 7.94 17.38
C GLU A 13 21.93 8.34 16.44
N LYS A 14 21.76 9.64 16.22
CA LYS A 14 20.71 10.17 15.37
C LYS A 14 20.99 9.81 13.91
N VAL A 15 20.15 8.97 13.33
CA VAL A 15 20.24 8.58 11.92
C VAL A 15 19.67 9.72 11.05
N GLU A 16 20.52 10.39 10.26
CA GLU A 16 20.08 11.49 9.37
C GLU A 16 19.23 11.00 8.18
N LYS A 17 19.48 9.79 7.69
CA LYS A 17 18.79 9.19 6.54
C LYS A 17 18.54 7.71 6.77
N ILE A 18 17.33 7.25 6.47
CA ILE A 18 17.02 5.82 6.50
C ILE A 18 17.83 5.14 5.39
N PRO A 19 18.65 4.13 5.70
CA PRO A 19 19.44 3.43 4.69
C PRO A 19 18.53 2.66 3.74
N GLU A 20 18.85 2.65 2.44
CA GLU A 20 18.06 1.92 1.43
C GLU A 20 17.86 0.44 1.79
N SER A 21 18.83 -0.16 2.48
CA SER A 21 18.77 -1.57 2.88
C SER A 21 17.70 -1.88 3.93
N ALA A 22 17.16 -0.85 4.59
CA ALA A 22 16.02 -0.92 5.50
C ALA A 22 14.68 -0.65 4.79
N LEU A 23 14.70 -0.06 3.59
CA LEU A 23 13.50 0.22 2.81
C LEU A 23 13.00 -1.04 2.10
N ARG A 24 11.67 -1.19 2.05
CA ARG A 24 10.99 -2.21 1.23
C ARG A 24 10.36 -1.51 0.05
N ARG A 25 10.65 -1.99 -1.16
CA ARG A 25 9.90 -1.55 -2.35
C ARG A 25 8.53 -2.19 -2.33
N VAL A 26 7.51 -1.38 -2.56
CA VAL A 26 6.12 -1.81 -2.72
C VAL A 26 5.68 -1.48 -4.15
N PRO A 27 4.79 -2.29 -4.74
CA PRO A 27 4.17 -1.95 -6.02
C PRO A 27 3.36 -0.66 -5.90
N THR A 28 3.33 0.13 -6.97
CA THR A 28 2.57 1.38 -7.07
C THR A 28 1.63 1.33 -8.28
N VAL A 29 0.54 2.08 -8.22
CA VAL A 29 -0.45 2.18 -9.31
C VAL A 29 -0.67 3.63 -9.73
N GLY A 30 -1.25 3.83 -10.91
CA GLY A 30 -1.68 5.16 -11.37
C GLY A 30 -3.09 5.51 -10.88
N PRO A 31 -3.48 6.79 -10.93
CA PRO A 31 -4.84 7.20 -10.57
C PRO A 31 -5.91 6.62 -11.51
N ASP A 32 -5.52 6.27 -12.74
CA ASP A 32 -6.39 5.68 -13.76
C ASP A 32 -6.32 4.14 -13.81
N THR A 33 -5.60 3.51 -12.87
CA THR A 33 -5.55 2.04 -12.77
C THR A 33 -6.93 1.49 -12.39
N ILE A 34 -7.44 0.55 -13.18
CA ILE A 34 -8.74 -0.08 -12.91
C ILE A 34 -8.65 -1.02 -11.70
N LEU A 35 -9.77 -1.13 -10.99
CA LEU A 35 -9.85 -1.87 -9.74
C LEU A 35 -9.50 -3.36 -9.93
N GLU A 36 -9.91 -3.94 -11.04
CA GLU A 36 -9.67 -5.35 -11.35
C GLU A 36 -8.18 -5.70 -11.41
N ASP A 37 -7.36 -4.79 -11.95
CA ASP A 37 -5.90 -4.95 -12.02
C ASP A 37 -5.25 -4.87 -10.63
N MET A 38 -5.92 -4.24 -9.67
CA MET A 38 -5.42 -4.15 -8.29
C MET A 38 -5.54 -5.47 -7.53
N PHE A 39 -6.42 -6.40 -7.94
CA PHE A 39 -6.58 -7.68 -7.24
C PHE A 39 -5.29 -8.50 -7.22
N SER A 40 -4.60 -8.60 -8.35
CA SER A 40 -3.31 -9.31 -8.43
C SER A 40 -2.28 -8.68 -7.49
N ILE A 41 -2.27 -7.35 -7.39
CA ILE A 41 -1.34 -6.62 -6.53
C ILE A 41 -1.61 -6.92 -5.05
N VAL A 42 -2.86 -6.82 -4.61
CA VAL A 42 -3.19 -7.02 -3.18
C VAL A 42 -3.15 -8.47 -2.74
N THR A 43 -3.29 -9.44 -3.65
CA THR A 43 -3.06 -10.86 -3.33
C THR A 43 -1.60 -11.17 -3.04
N GLU A 44 -0.67 -10.45 -3.65
CA GLU A 44 0.78 -10.67 -3.49
C GLU A 44 1.43 -9.68 -2.50
N ASN A 45 0.80 -8.53 -2.27
CA ASN A 45 1.29 -7.46 -1.43
C ASN A 45 0.31 -7.15 -0.29
N GLN A 46 0.71 -7.48 0.94
CA GLN A 46 -0.11 -7.25 2.14
C GLN A 46 -0.08 -5.80 2.65
N TYR A 47 0.58 -4.88 1.93
CA TYR A 47 0.70 -3.47 2.32
C TYR A 47 -0.21 -2.59 1.47
N PRO A 48 -0.67 -1.45 2.01
CA PRO A 48 -1.40 -0.46 1.23
C PRO A 48 -0.64 -0.07 -0.04
N VAL A 49 -1.38 0.10 -1.14
CA VAL A 49 -0.82 0.35 -2.47
C VAL A 49 -0.75 1.86 -2.70
N PRO A 50 0.44 2.46 -2.89
CA PRO A 50 0.57 3.87 -3.20
C PRO A 50 0.09 4.18 -4.61
N VAL A 51 -0.63 5.28 -4.75
CA VAL A 51 -1.05 5.86 -6.02
C VAL A 51 -0.09 6.99 -6.38
N VAL A 52 0.48 6.95 -7.59
CA VAL A 52 1.47 7.92 -8.08
C VAL A 52 1.06 8.47 -9.45
N ASP A 53 1.51 9.69 -9.78
CA ASP A 53 1.37 10.23 -11.15
C ASP A 53 2.47 9.73 -12.10
N GLU A 54 2.43 10.19 -13.35
CA GLU A 54 3.41 9.85 -14.40
C GLU A 54 4.85 10.24 -14.04
N ASN A 55 5.04 11.20 -13.13
CA ASN A 55 6.34 11.65 -12.64
C ASN A 55 6.77 10.93 -11.35
N ASN A 56 6.07 9.85 -10.95
CA ASN A 56 6.24 9.13 -9.68
C ASN A 56 5.99 10.01 -8.44
N LYS A 57 5.20 11.08 -8.57
CA LYS A 57 4.79 11.89 -7.42
C LYS A 57 3.66 11.17 -6.70
N PHE A 58 3.80 11.01 -5.38
CA PHE A 58 2.78 10.42 -4.53
C PHE A 58 1.49 11.26 -4.51
N LEU A 59 0.36 10.61 -4.81
CA LEU A 59 -0.97 11.21 -4.83
C LEU A 59 -1.84 10.74 -3.66
N GLY A 60 -1.69 9.48 -3.24
CA GLY A 60 -2.52 8.89 -2.21
C GLY A 60 -2.25 7.40 -2.01
N VAL A 61 -3.13 6.72 -1.29
CA VAL A 61 -3.00 5.31 -0.96
C VAL A 61 -4.35 4.62 -1.04
N VAL A 62 -4.35 3.37 -1.51
CA VAL A 62 -5.51 2.47 -1.50
C VAL A 62 -5.20 1.29 -0.58
N THR A 63 -6.10 1.00 0.36
CA THR A 63 -5.99 -0.17 1.24
C THR A 63 -6.74 -1.36 0.64
N THR A 64 -6.32 -2.56 1.05
CA THR A 64 -6.98 -3.81 0.67
C THR A 64 -8.45 -3.82 1.09
N ASP A 65 -8.79 -3.29 2.27
CA ASP A 65 -10.17 -3.20 2.74
C ASP A 65 -11.04 -2.33 1.83
N GLN A 66 -10.53 -1.18 1.36
CA GLN A 66 -11.25 -0.31 0.42
C GLN A 66 -11.56 -1.01 -0.90
N ILE A 67 -10.63 -1.83 -1.39
CA ILE A 67 -10.82 -2.63 -2.61
C ILE A 67 -11.95 -3.64 -2.40
N PHE A 68 -11.94 -4.37 -1.27
CA PHE A 68 -13.00 -5.34 -0.97
C PHE A 68 -14.36 -4.69 -0.71
N GLU A 69 -14.41 -3.56 -0.02
CA GLU A 69 -15.64 -2.78 0.20
C GLU A 69 -16.26 -2.32 -1.13
N SER A 70 -15.44 -1.99 -2.12
CA SER A 70 -15.92 -1.51 -3.43
C SER A 70 -16.58 -2.59 -4.29
N ILE A 71 -16.27 -3.87 -4.06
CA ILE A 71 -16.88 -5.01 -4.77
C ILE A 71 -17.92 -5.78 -3.95
N THR A 72 -18.00 -5.51 -2.65
CA THR A 72 -19.00 -6.14 -1.79
C THR A 72 -20.35 -5.50 -2.12
N PRO A 73 -21.33 -6.25 -2.63
CA PRO A 73 -22.68 -5.74 -2.78
C PRO A 73 -23.14 -5.29 -1.40
N MET A 74 -23.49 -4.01 -1.25
CA MET A 74 -24.24 -3.56 -0.07
C MET A 74 -25.44 -4.49 0.04
N GLU A 75 -25.58 -5.22 1.16
CA GLU A 75 -26.74 -6.06 1.41
C GLU A 75 -28.00 -5.17 1.47
N GLY A 76 -28.57 -4.92 0.30
CA GLY A 76 -29.83 -4.24 0.11
C GLY A 76 -30.95 -5.26 0.22
N GLU A 77 -31.55 -5.29 1.40
CA GLU A 77 -32.97 -5.58 1.66
C GLU A 77 -33.56 -6.79 0.92
N SER A 78 -33.60 -7.93 1.64
CA SER A 78 -34.54 -9.01 1.37
C SER A 78 -35.98 -8.49 1.47
N ASN A 79 -36.51 -8.00 0.36
CA ASN A 79 -37.94 -7.87 0.11
C ASN A 79 -38.36 -8.97 -0.86
N VAL A 80 -38.54 -10.18 -0.33
CA VAL A 80 -39.47 -11.21 -0.84
C VAL A 80 -40.03 -12.02 0.33
#